data_AF-A0A2S5A2Y7-F1
#
_entry.id   AF-A0A2S5A2Y7-F1
#
_cell.length_a   1.000
_cell.length_b   1.000
_cell.length_c   1.000
_cell.angle_alpha   90.00
_cell.angle_beta   90.00
_cell.angle_gamma   90.00
#
_symmetry.space_group_name_H-M   'P 1'
#
loop_
_entity.id
_entity.type
_entity.pdbx_description
1 polymer ?
#
loop_
_entity_poly.entity_id
_entity_poly.type
_entity_poly.pdbx_seq_one_letter_code
_entity_poly.pdbx_strand_id
1 'polypeptide(L)'
;MHLSKKIPLLTLLVISAVSSAFFTSCDRSNKVSTGSVVNDKTSANADAGSLSGSTEAESVKKEDPEDKIPYQPIKIDTAGKWIVNGPKPKEGAILPNNRIIAYYGNLYSKKMGVLGEYPTNDMLSRLDAEVKSWEAADPKTPVKPALHLIVVTAQGAPGKKNRYSLRMPFKMIDSTLSIAKKRNAIVFLDIQVGHSTLKEEIPLLEPYLKLPNVHLGIDPEFSMKDGSLPGKKIGTYDAADINYASEFLQNLVKTYNLPPKILVVHRFTRKMVSNSQNIKLNREVQVVMHMDGWGPSTLKRDSYKSYVYKEPVQYTGFKLFYKNDIKCGKPIMTPSQVLTLYPQPLYIQYQ
;
A
#
# COMPACT_ATOMS: atom_id res chain seq x y z
N MET A 1 32.98 39.01 -27.84
CA MET A 1 31.67 38.34 -27.63
C MET A 1 31.46 37.35 -28.78
N HIS A 2 30.87 36.16 -28.62
CA HIS A 2 30.35 35.46 -27.44
C HIS A 2 30.93 34.03 -27.35
N LEU A 3 31.03 33.46 -26.15
CA LEU A 3 31.15 32.00 -25.99
C LEU A 3 29.74 31.40 -25.91
N SER A 4 29.44 30.42 -26.77
CA SER A 4 28.23 29.60 -26.66
C SER A 4 28.62 28.17 -26.26
N LYS A 5 28.52 27.86 -24.95
CA LYS A 5 28.73 26.50 -24.45
C LYS A 5 27.44 25.69 -24.61
N LYS A 6 27.40 24.81 -25.60
CA LYS A 6 26.34 23.78 -25.70
C LYS A 6 26.48 22.79 -24.54
N ILE A 7 25.47 22.74 -23.67
CA ILE A 7 25.36 21.72 -22.61
C ILE A 7 24.71 20.47 -23.24
N PRO A 8 25.28 19.26 -23.09
CA PRO A 8 24.65 18.05 -23.60
C PRO A 8 23.41 17.70 -22.76
N LEU A 9 22.29 17.45 -23.45
CA LEU A 9 21.05 17.02 -22.80
C LEU A 9 21.17 15.54 -22.41
N LEU A 10 21.43 15.28 -21.12
CA LEU A 10 21.61 13.91 -20.62
C LEU A 10 20.26 13.17 -20.53
N THR A 11 19.96 12.34 -21.53
CA THR A 11 18.73 11.54 -21.60
C THR A 11 18.66 10.55 -20.43
N LEU A 12 17.81 10.84 -19.43
CA LEU A 12 17.69 10.03 -18.22
C LEU A 12 16.92 8.73 -18.51
N LEU A 13 17.63 7.64 -18.83
CA LEU A 13 17.05 6.35 -19.16
C LEU A 13 16.51 5.66 -17.91
N VAL A 14 15.24 5.89 -17.57
CA VAL A 14 14.55 5.19 -16.47
C VAL A 14 14.29 3.74 -16.89
N ILE A 15 15.23 2.85 -16.56
CA ILE A 15 15.08 1.39 -16.70
C ILE A 15 14.14 0.92 -15.59
N SER A 16 12.83 1.00 -15.85
CA SER A 16 11.82 0.41 -14.98
C SER A 16 12.06 -1.09 -14.85
N ALA A 17 12.37 -1.57 -13.65
CA ALA A 17 12.38 -2.99 -13.35
C ALA A 17 10.94 -3.52 -13.41
N VAL A 18 10.52 -3.97 -14.60
CA VAL A 18 9.36 -4.86 -14.70
C VAL A 18 9.73 -6.11 -13.91
N SER A 19 8.98 -6.38 -12.83
CA SER A 19 9.14 -7.57 -12.01
C SER A 19 8.73 -8.79 -12.85
N SER A 20 9.67 -9.30 -13.65
CA SER A 20 9.50 -10.43 -14.58
C SER A 20 9.47 -11.76 -13.83
N ALA A 21 8.64 -11.83 -12.78
CA ALA A 21 8.17 -13.07 -12.20
C ALA A 21 7.28 -13.77 -13.25
N PHE A 22 7.91 -14.61 -14.07
CA PHE A 22 7.23 -15.46 -15.05
C PHE A 22 6.38 -16.52 -14.34
N PHE A 23 5.22 -16.14 -13.84
CA PHE A 23 4.18 -17.06 -13.41
C PHE A 23 3.46 -17.67 -14.61
N THR A 24 4.20 -18.45 -15.41
CA THR A 24 3.64 -19.34 -16.43
C THR A 24 2.99 -20.54 -15.76
N SER A 25 1.81 -20.32 -15.19
CA SER A 25 0.96 -21.37 -14.62
C SER A 25 -0.51 -21.12 -14.95
N CYS A 26 -0.81 -21.02 -16.25
CA CYS A 26 -2.11 -21.49 -16.72
C CYS A 26 -2.14 -23.01 -16.47
N ASP A 27 -3.13 -23.46 -15.70
CA ASP A 27 -3.37 -24.84 -15.25
C ASP A 27 -2.24 -25.53 -14.47
N ARG A 28 -2.54 -25.82 -13.20
CA ARG A 28 -2.10 -27.06 -12.54
C ARG A 28 -3.18 -27.56 -11.58
N SER A 29 -3.76 -28.70 -11.93
CA SER A 29 -4.75 -29.41 -11.13
C SER A 29 -4.10 -30.16 -9.96
N ASN A 30 -4.90 -30.46 -8.94
CA ASN A 30 -4.44 -31.13 -7.72
C ASN A 30 -3.85 -32.52 -8.00
N LYS A 31 -2.68 -32.79 -7.41
CA LYS A 31 -2.37 -34.10 -6.82
C LYS A 31 -1.71 -33.91 -5.45
N VAL A 32 -2.33 -34.49 -4.43
CA VAL A 32 -1.75 -34.66 -3.08
C VAL A 32 -1.16 -36.07 -3.03
N SER A 33 -0.02 -36.24 -2.36
CA SER A 33 0.50 -37.54 -1.96
C SER A 33 0.93 -37.51 -0.49
N THR A 34 0.43 -38.47 0.29
CA THR A 34 0.72 -38.66 1.71
C THR A 34 2.01 -39.45 1.94
N GLY A 35 2.69 -39.20 3.06
CA GLY A 35 3.81 -40.01 3.57
C GLY A 35 4.04 -39.72 5.06
N SER A 36 4.35 -40.74 5.85
CA SER A 36 4.24 -40.69 7.33
C SER A 36 5.55 -40.92 8.09
N VAL A 37 5.70 -40.14 9.16
CA VAL A 37 6.31 -40.42 10.49
C VAL A 37 7.02 -41.77 10.73
N VAL A 38 8.26 -41.69 11.26
CA VAL A 38 8.81 -42.54 12.36
C VAL A 38 9.76 -41.67 13.23
N ASN A 39 9.96 -42.00 14.52
CA ASN A 39 10.75 -41.26 15.52
C ASN A 39 12.08 -41.98 15.92
N ASP A 40 13.04 -41.24 16.50
CA ASP A 40 13.51 -41.40 17.89
C ASP A 40 14.42 -40.20 18.32
N LYS A 41 14.33 -39.64 19.56
CA LYS A 41 15.06 -39.93 20.83
C LYS A 41 16.61 -39.78 20.73
N THR A 42 17.39 -39.24 21.69
CA THR A 42 17.28 -38.62 23.06
C THR A 42 18.68 -38.04 23.44
N SER A 43 19.01 -37.24 24.47
CA SER A 43 18.34 -36.44 25.54
C SER A 43 19.39 -35.64 26.38
N ALA A 44 18.96 -34.69 27.23
CA ALA A 44 19.67 -34.09 28.40
C ALA A 44 20.80 -33.04 28.11
N ASN A 45 20.72 -31.78 28.60
CA ASN A 45 21.09 -31.21 29.94
C ASN A 45 22.58 -30.77 30.00
N ALA A 46 23.06 -29.76 30.74
CA ALA A 46 22.53 -28.73 31.67
C ALA A 46 23.47 -27.47 31.58
N ASP A 47 23.06 -26.19 31.64
CA ASP A 47 22.60 -25.34 32.79
C ASP A 47 23.69 -24.31 33.25
N ALA A 48 23.28 -23.26 33.99
CA ALA A 48 24.03 -22.10 34.53
C ALA A 48 24.56 -21.04 33.51
N GLY A 49 24.66 -19.74 33.86
CA GLY A 49 24.17 -19.03 35.06
C GLY A 49 24.72 -17.58 35.19
N SER A 50 24.00 -16.69 35.90
CA SER A 50 24.28 -15.25 36.16
C SER A 50 24.24 -14.33 34.92
N LEU A 51 23.52 -13.19 34.85
CA LEU A 51 23.18 -12.07 35.77
C LEU A 51 24.30 -11.05 36.00
N SER A 52 24.21 -9.93 35.27
CA SER A 52 24.65 -8.56 35.58
C SER A 52 24.10 -7.64 34.47
N GLY A 53 23.58 -6.43 34.71
CA GLY A 53 23.47 -5.71 35.98
C GLY A 53 23.62 -4.20 35.79
N SER A 54 22.78 -3.56 34.97
CA SER A 54 22.78 -2.09 34.78
C SER A 54 21.37 -1.51 34.81
N THR A 55 21.25 -0.30 35.35
CA THR A 55 19.98 0.32 35.73
C THR A 55 19.28 1.03 34.57
N GLU A 56 18.07 0.61 34.23
CA GLU A 56 17.14 1.47 33.48
C GLU A 56 16.68 2.62 34.38
N ALA A 57 16.77 3.85 33.88
CA ALA A 57 16.10 4.98 34.50
C ALA A 57 14.62 4.95 34.08
N GLU A 58 13.69 4.98 35.03
CA GLU A 58 12.25 4.97 34.74
C GLU A 58 11.83 6.22 33.94
N SER A 59 11.80 6.10 32.63
CA SER A 59 11.13 7.07 31.77
C SER A 59 9.64 7.01 32.07
N VAL A 60 9.13 8.01 32.80
CA VAL A 60 7.68 8.15 33.06
C VAL A 60 6.96 8.20 31.72
N LYS A 61 6.35 7.08 31.33
CA LYS A 61 5.52 6.99 30.13
C LYS A 61 4.32 7.90 30.35
N LYS A 62 4.28 9.02 29.63
CA LYS A 62 3.01 9.69 29.36
C LYS A 62 2.16 8.69 28.58
N GLU A 63 1.12 8.16 29.21
CA GLU A 63 0.05 7.44 28.51
C GLU A 63 -0.46 8.34 27.38
N ASP A 64 -0.63 7.82 26.16
CA ASP A 64 -1.33 8.59 25.14
C ASP A 64 -2.80 8.66 25.57
N PRO A 65 -3.47 9.82 25.52
CA PRO A 65 -4.91 9.89 25.72
C PRO A 65 -5.72 8.92 24.83
N GLU A 66 -5.15 8.44 23.72
CA GLU A 66 -5.74 7.35 22.92
C GLU A 66 -5.70 5.96 23.57
N ASP A 67 -4.75 5.64 24.45
CA ASP A 67 -4.67 4.33 25.12
C ASP A 67 -5.92 4.04 25.98
N LYS A 68 -6.67 5.09 26.34
CA LYS A 68 -7.90 5.05 27.13
C LYS A 68 -9.18 5.05 26.29
N ILE A 69 -9.07 5.05 24.96
CA ILE A 69 -10.24 5.03 24.07
C ILE A 69 -10.66 3.57 23.82
N PRO A 70 -11.87 3.15 24.21
CA PRO A 70 -12.29 1.76 24.09
C PRO A 70 -12.32 1.34 22.63
N TYR A 71 -11.51 0.33 22.29
CA TYR A 71 -11.59 -0.36 21.01
C TYR A 71 -12.99 -0.97 20.83
N GLN A 72 -13.52 -0.90 19.62
CA GLN A 72 -14.82 -1.42 19.23
C GLN A 72 -14.67 -2.31 17.98
N PRO A 73 -15.56 -3.30 17.78
CA PRO A 73 -15.60 -4.06 16.54
C PRO A 73 -15.87 -3.13 15.35
N ILE A 74 -14.92 -3.06 14.41
CA ILE A 74 -15.05 -2.30 13.18
C ILE A 74 -15.99 -3.08 12.26
N LYS A 75 -17.27 -2.71 12.29
CA LYS A 75 -18.35 -3.33 11.51
C LYS A 75 -18.20 -3.03 10.02
N ILE A 76 -17.37 -3.81 9.33
CA ILE A 76 -17.24 -3.79 7.86
C ILE A 76 -18.36 -4.63 7.21
N ASP A 77 -18.87 -5.67 7.89
CA ASP A 77 -20.11 -6.35 7.53
C ASP A 77 -20.72 -7.11 8.73
N THR A 78 -22.02 -7.35 8.63
CA THR A 78 -22.88 -8.17 9.49
C THR A 78 -22.48 -9.64 9.64
N ALA A 79 -21.79 -10.26 8.67
CA ALA A 79 -21.52 -11.71 8.68
C ALA A 79 -20.51 -12.19 9.76
N GLY A 80 -19.97 -11.29 10.59
CA GLY A 80 -19.25 -11.61 11.83
C GLY A 80 -17.92 -12.36 11.71
N LYS A 81 -17.42 -12.60 10.49
CA LYS A 81 -16.20 -13.40 10.24
C LYS A 81 -14.92 -12.57 10.14
N TRP A 82 -15.04 -11.26 9.90
CA TRP A 82 -13.94 -10.29 9.97
C TRP A 82 -14.14 -9.42 11.22
N ILE A 83 -13.58 -9.87 12.35
CA ILE A 83 -13.61 -9.12 13.62
C ILE A 83 -12.25 -8.43 13.79
N VAL A 84 -12.18 -7.17 13.37
CA VAL A 84 -11.13 -6.25 13.79
C VAL A 84 -11.68 -5.40 14.92
N ASN A 85 -10.97 -5.33 16.04
CA ASN A 85 -11.22 -4.32 17.07
C ASN A 85 -10.27 -3.14 16.84
N GLY A 86 -10.80 -1.92 16.85
CA GLY A 86 -10.02 -0.69 16.73
C GLY A 86 -10.77 0.49 17.34
N PRO A 87 -10.11 1.64 17.56
CA PRO A 87 -10.77 2.78 18.20
C PRO A 87 -11.71 3.45 17.18
N LYS A 88 -12.82 4.04 17.67
CA LYS A 88 -13.81 4.71 16.81
C LYS A 88 -13.12 5.79 15.94
N PRO A 89 -13.21 5.75 14.59
CA PRO A 89 -12.56 6.74 13.73
C PRO A 89 -12.92 8.18 14.10
N LYS A 90 -11.94 9.09 13.99
CA LYS A 90 -12.14 10.54 14.21
C LYS A 90 -13.05 11.10 13.12
N GLU A 91 -13.75 12.18 13.43
CA GLU A 91 -14.64 12.85 12.50
C GLU A 91 -13.92 13.27 11.20
N GLY A 92 -14.61 13.13 10.06
CA GLY A 92 -14.02 13.31 8.74
C GLY A 92 -13.35 12.05 8.15
N ALA A 93 -13.41 10.90 8.84
CA ALA A 93 -13.02 9.62 8.25
C ALA A 93 -13.84 9.30 6.98
N ILE A 94 -13.16 8.79 5.96
CA ILE A 94 -13.73 8.46 4.65
C ILE A 94 -14.29 7.03 4.68
N LEU A 95 -13.58 6.10 5.33
CA LEU A 95 -13.94 4.70 5.50
C LEU A 95 -14.66 4.48 6.85
N PRO A 96 -15.65 3.58 6.94
CA PRO A 96 -16.14 2.71 5.87
C PRO A 96 -17.20 3.36 4.95
N ASN A 97 -17.60 4.60 5.22
CA ASN A 97 -18.80 5.24 4.65
C ASN A 97 -18.70 5.61 3.15
N ASN A 98 -17.52 5.49 2.54
CA ASN A 98 -17.28 5.75 1.12
C ASN A 98 -16.41 4.64 0.53
N ARG A 99 -16.52 4.41 -0.78
CA ARG A 99 -15.58 3.58 -1.55
C ARG A 99 -14.64 4.47 -2.35
N ILE A 100 -13.34 4.23 -2.22
CA ILE A 100 -12.32 5.00 -2.92
C ILE A 100 -11.99 4.31 -4.24
N ILE A 101 -12.10 5.04 -5.36
CA ILE A 101 -11.75 4.57 -6.69
C ILE A 101 -10.52 5.36 -7.16
N ALA A 102 -9.37 4.70 -7.21
CA ALA A 102 -8.06 5.31 -7.41
C ALA A 102 -7.43 4.92 -8.75
N TYR A 103 -6.92 5.90 -9.50
CA TYR A 103 -6.02 5.64 -10.62
C TYR A 103 -4.57 5.73 -10.17
N TYR A 104 -3.78 4.70 -10.47
CA TYR A 104 -2.39 4.57 -10.03
C TYR A 104 -1.39 5.04 -11.08
N GLY A 105 -0.25 5.56 -10.61
CA GLY A 105 0.97 5.57 -11.42
C GLY A 105 1.86 6.80 -11.26
N ASN A 106 2.63 7.08 -12.31
CA ASN A 106 3.61 8.17 -12.34
C ASN A 106 3.42 9.04 -13.59
N LEU A 107 3.24 10.35 -13.42
CA LEU A 107 2.93 11.28 -14.53
C LEU A 107 4.01 11.35 -15.62
N TYR A 108 5.25 10.90 -15.37
CA TYR A 108 6.33 10.92 -16.35
C TYR A 108 6.56 9.56 -17.03
N SER A 109 5.72 8.54 -16.76
CA SER A 109 5.92 7.18 -17.29
C SER A 109 4.64 6.49 -17.77
N LYS A 110 4.51 6.37 -19.10
CA LYS A 110 3.48 5.56 -19.80
C LYS A 110 3.53 4.05 -19.52
N LYS A 111 4.49 3.58 -18.72
CA LYS A 111 4.67 2.16 -18.36
C LYS A 111 4.35 1.87 -16.88
N MET A 112 4.08 2.89 -16.08
CA MET A 112 3.89 2.78 -14.64
C MET A 112 2.45 3.13 -14.22
N GLY A 113 1.46 2.73 -15.02
CA GLY A 113 0.04 2.86 -14.70
C GLY A 113 -0.68 4.05 -15.31
N VAL A 114 -2.01 4.00 -15.21
CA VAL A 114 -3.00 4.86 -15.87
C VAL A 114 -2.71 6.36 -15.78
N LEU A 115 -2.21 6.85 -14.64
CA LEU A 115 -1.91 8.28 -14.45
C LEU A 115 -0.89 8.84 -15.46
N GLY A 116 0.05 8.01 -15.91
CA GLY A 116 1.07 8.39 -16.89
C GLY A 116 0.79 7.94 -18.32
N GLU A 117 -0.22 7.09 -18.54
CA GLU A 117 -0.48 6.48 -19.84
C GLU A 117 -1.22 7.40 -20.81
N TYR A 118 -2.27 8.09 -20.34
CA TYR A 118 -3.18 8.88 -21.16
C TYR A 118 -3.01 10.39 -20.96
N PRO A 119 -3.40 11.23 -21.94
CA PRO A 119 -3.60 12.66 -21.72
C PRO A 119 -4.51 12.93 -20.52
N THR A 120 -4.24 14.00 -19.76
CA THR A 120 -4.88 14.26 -18.47
C THR A 120 -6.41 14.29 -18.51
N ASN A 121 -7.01 14.86 -19.56
CA ASN A 121 -8.47 14.94 -19.68
C ASN A 121 -9.07 13.55 -19.99
N ASP A 122 -8.42 12.75 -20.83
CA ASP A 122 -8.83 11.37 -21.15
C ASP A 122 -8.70 10.46 -19.92
N MET A 123 -7.61 10.60 -19.16
CA MET A 123 -7.38 9.92 -17.89
C MET A 123 -8.50 10.22 -16.89
N LEU A 124 -8.85 11.49 -16.70
CA LEU A 124 -9.96 11.88 -15.83
C LEU A 124 -11.31 11.39 -16.35
N SER A 125 -11.54 11.40 -17.65
CA SER A 125 -12.81 10.94 -18.25
C SER A 125 -13.00 9.43 -18.11
N ARG A 126 -11.90 8.66 -18.09
CA ARG A 126 -11.89 7.22 -17.75
C ARG A 126 -12.13 7.00 -16.26
N LEU A 127 -11.53 7.81 -15.38
CA LEU A 127 -11.80 7.77 -13.94
C LEU A 127 -13.29 8.05 -13.64
N ASP A 128 -13.88 9.05 -14.31
CA ASP A 128 -15.31 9.38 -14.21
C ASP A 128 -16.22 8.21 -14.65
N ALA A 129 -15.76 7.35 -15.56
CA ALA A 129 -16.49 6.16 -15.99
C ALA A 129 -16.39 5.02 -14.96
N GLU A 130 -15.21 4.77 -14.38
CA GLU A 130 -15.07 3.77 -13.31
C GLU A 130 -15.82 4.19 -12.04
N VAL A 131 -15.82 5.48 -11.68
CA VAL A 131 -16.63 6.02 -10.58
C VAL A 131 -18.11 5.65 -10.76
N LYS A 132 -18.70 5.95 -11.93
CA LYS A 132 -20.09 5.60 -12.25
C LYS A 132 -20.35 4.09 -12.25
N SER A 133 -19.38 3.31 -12.74
CA SER A 133 -19.44 1.83 -12.74
C SER A 133 -19.56 1.27 -11.31
N TRP A 134 -18.85 1.87 -10.36
CA TRP A 134 -18.91 1.50 -8.95
C TRP A 134 -20.14 2.05 -8.21
N GLU A 135 -20.58 3.27 -8.51
CA GLU A 135 -21.82 3.85 -7.98
C GLU A 135 -23.05 3.03 -8.42
N ALA A 136 -23.08 2.54 -9.66
CA ALA A 136 -24.14 1.67 -10.16
C ALA A 136 -24.10 0.25 -9.56
N ALA A 137 -22.91 -0.27 -9.24
CA ALA A 137 -22.75 -1.61 -8.69
C ALA A 137 -23.04 -1.71 -7.18
N ASP A 138 -22.86 -0.61 -6.43
CA ASP A 138 -23.24 -0.49 -5.02
C ASP A 138 -23.72 0.93 -4.69
N PRO A 139 -24.99 1.26 -4.98
CA PRO A 139 -25.55 2.59 -4.73
C PRO A 139 -25.64 3.01 -3.25
N LYS A 140 -25.33 2.11 -2.30
CA LYS A 140 -25.37 2.39 -0.87
C LYS A 140 -24.05 2.96 -0.33
N THR A 141 -22.97 2.86 -1.10
CA THR A 141 -21.63 3.30 -0.67
C THR A 141 -21.09 4.36 -1.63
N PRO A 142 -21.27 5.67 -1.31
CA PRO A 142 -20.81 6.78 -2.15
C PRO A 142 -19.34 6.68 -2.56
N VAL A 143 -19.03 7.10 -3.78
CA VAL A 143 -17.69 6.98 -4.34
C VAL A 143 -16.84 8.23 -4.11
N LYS A 144 -15.56 8.03 -3.77
CA LYS A 144 -14.53 9.06 -3.69
C LYS A 144 -13.46 8.82 -4.78
N PRO A 145 -13.37 9.63 -5.84
CA PRO A 145 -12.29 9.52 -6.80
C PRO A 145 -10.94 9.85 -6.17
N ALA A 146 -9.87 9.20 -6.64
CA ALA A 146 -8.52 9.40 -6.15
C ALA A 146 -7.44 9.29 -7.25
N LEU A 147 -6.32 10.00 -7.07
CA LEU A 147 -5.11 9.83 -7.85
C LEU A 147 -4.00 9.30 -6.92
N HIS A 148 -3.43 8.14 -7.21
CA HIS A 148 -2.42 7.49 -6.39
C HIS A 148 -1.06 7.55 -7.09
N LEU A 149 -0.21 8.47 -6.66
CA LEU A 149 0.97 8.95 -7.36
C LEU A 149 2.27 8.37 -6.80
N ILE A 150 3.05 7.68 -7.62
CA ILE A 150 4.39 7.19 -7.25
C ILE A 150 5.36 8.38 -7.20
N VAL A 151 5.74 8.79 -5.97
CA VAL A 151 6.67 9.91 -5.72
C VAL A 151 8.08 9.46 -5.40
N VAL A 152 8.27 8.21 -4.94
CA VAL A 152 9.58 7.56 -4.85
C VAL A 152 9.51 6.21 -5.54
N THR A 153 10.31 6.03 -6.59
CA THR A 153 10.31 4.83 -7.44
C THR A 153 11.59 4.02 -7.20
N ALA A 154 11.46 2.73 -6.90
CA ALA A 154 12.64 1.87 -6.77
C ALA A 154 13.32 1.61 -8.12
N GLN A 155 14.65 1.48 -8.11
CA GLN A 155 15.49 1.41 -9.32
C GLN A 155 16.32 0.13 -9.32
N GLY A 156 16.46 -0.49 -10.50
CA GLY A 156 17.40 -1.60 -10.70
C GLY A 156 18.88 -1.18 -10.73
N ALA A 157 19.16 0.14 -10.80
CA ALA A 157 20.48 0.75 -10.83
C ALA A 157 20.70 1.64 -9.58
N PRO A 158 21.95 1.83 -9.12
CA PRO A 158 22.23 2.59 -7.91
C PRO A 158 21.86 4.08 -8.07
N GLY A 159 20.92 4.54 -7.24
CA GLY A 159 20.61 5.96 -7.08
C GLY A 159 21.63 6.70 -6.21
N LYS A 160 21.34 7.97 -5.89
CA LYS A 160 22.16 8.77 -4.95
C LYS A 160 22.34 8.03 -3.62
N LYS A 161 23.55 8.10 -3.04
CA LYS A 161 23.95 7.36 -1.82
C LYS A 161 23.67 5.84 -1.90
N ASN A 162 23.76 5.26 -3.09
CA ASN A 162 23.46 3.83 -3.37
C ASN A 162 22.06 3.39 -2.92
N ARG A 163 21.06 4.28 -2.87
CA ARG A 163 19.74 3.95 -2.30
C ARG A 163 18.79 3.16 -3.22
N TYR A 164 19.20 2.83 -4.44
CA TYR A 164 18.39 2.09 -5.44
C TYR A 164 16.94 2.61 -5.54
N SER A 165 16.77 3.93 -5.47
CA SER A 165 15.50 4.63 -5.57
C SER A 165 15.68 6.02 -6.19
N LEU A 166 14.60 6.54 -6.78
CA LEU A 166 14.54 7.82 -7.47
C LEU A 166 13.33 8.61 -6.96
N ARG A 167 13.60 9.72 -6.29
CA ARG A 167 12.57 10.68 -5.84
C ARG A 167 12.13 11.54 -7.03
N MET A 168 10.83 11.66 -7.24
CA MET A 168 10.25 12.54 -8.24
C MET A 168 10.38 14.02 -7.81
N PRO A 169 10.50 14.97 -8.76
CA PRO A 169 10.43 16.39 -8.43
C PRO A 169 9.08 16.73 -7.79
N PHE A 170 9.07 17.52 -6.72
CA PHE A 170 7.86 17.97 -6.03
C PHE A 170 6.82 18.64 -6.94
N LYS A 171 7.25 19.27 -8.04
CA LYS A 171 6.38 19.78 -9.12
C LYS A 171 5.42 18.73 -9.72
N MET A 172 5.73 17.43 -9.64
CA MET A 172 4.82 16.34 -10.01
C MET A 172 3.64 16.23 -9.01
N ILE A 173 3.89 16.46 -7.72
CA ILE A 173 2.87 16.46 -6.67
C ILE A 173 1.96 17.69 -6.87
N ASP A 174 2.55 18.88 -7.07
CA ASP A 174 1.80 20.12 -7.36
C ASP A 174 0.89 19.97 -8.60
N SER A 175 1.42 19.33 -9.65
CA SER A 175 0.67 19.00 -10.86
C SER A 175 -0.48 18.02 -10.56
N THR A 176 -0.22 16.96 -9.80
CA THR A 176 -1.24 15.96 -9.44
C THR A 176 -2.35 16.55 -8.56
N LEU A 177 -2.01 17.42 -7.60
CA LEU A 177 -2.99 18.16 -6.79
C LEU A 177 -3.87 19.06 -7.66
N SER A 178 -3.26 19.75 -8.64
CA SER A 178 -3.97 20.59 -9.61
C SER A 178 -4.90 19.79 -10.52
N ILE A 179 -4.55 18.54 -10.85
CA ILE A 179 -5.39 17.60 -11.61
C ILE A 179 -6.53 17.07 -10.72
N ALA A 180 -6.23 16.63 -9.49
CA ALA A 180 -7.20 16.08 -8.54
C ALA A 180 -8.31 17.09 -8.19
N LYS A 181 -7.96 18.38 -8.08
CA LYS A 181 -8.91 19.48 -7.85
C LYS A 181 -10.02 19.54 -8.92
N LYS A 182 -9.77 19.11 -10.16
CA LYS A 182 -10.78 19.06 -11.25
C LYS A 182 -11.92 18.06 -11.01
N ARG A 183 -11.83 17.20 -9.99
CA ARG A 183 -12.83 16.16 -9.63
C ARG A 183 -13.11 16.06 -8.13
N ASN A 184 -12.64 17.02 -7.33
CA ASN A 184 -12.64 16.92 -5.86
C ASN A 184 -12.03 15.59 -5.35
N ALA A 185 -10.98 15.13 -6.03
CA ALA A 185 -10.34 13.85 -5.76
C ALA A 185 -9.30 13.97 -4.63
N ILE A 186 -9.14 12.90 -3.87
CA ILE A 186 -8.05 12.76 -2.90
C ILE A 186 -6.76 12.30 -3.60
N VAL A 187 -5.61 12.57 -3.00
CA VAL A 187 -4.30 12.17 -3.56
C VAL A 187 -3.58 11.25 -2.58
N PHE A 188 -3.03 10.16 -3.08
CA PHE A 188 -2.08 9.33 -2.34
C PHE A 188 -0.68 9.57 -2.89
N LEU A 189 0.32 9.68 -2.00
CA LEU A 189 1.73 9.72 -2.36
C LEU A 189 2.33 8.34 -2.05
N ASP A 190 2.86 7.65 -3.05
CA ASP A 190 3.35 6.28 -2.95
C ASP A 190 4.88 6.22 -2.94
N ILE A 191 5.44 5.36 -2.09
CA ILE A 191 6.88 5.24 -1.85
C ILE A 191 7.41 3.81 -1.91
N GLN A 192 8.19 3.57 -2.95
CA GLN A 192 8.98 2.38 -3.21
C GLN A 192 10.43 2.65 -2.77
N VAL A 193 10.75 2.35 -1.51
CA VAL A 193 11.96 2.89 -0.84
C VAL A 193 13.30 2.40 -1.41
N GLY A 194 13.35 1.21 -1.99
CA GLY A 194 14.59 0.57 -2.44
C GLY A 194 15.47 0.18 -1.24
N HIS A 195 16.67 0.76 -1.17
CA HIS A 195 17.58 0.68 -0.01
C HIS A 195 17.43 1.91 0.92
N SER A 196 16.36 2.70 0.74
CA SER A 196 15.95 3.73 1.70
C SER A 196 15.01 3.17 2.76
N THR A 197 14.60 4.01 3.71
CA THR A 197 13.65 3.64 4.78
C THR A 197 12.47 4.59 4.82
N LEU A 198 11.32 4.12 5.34
CA LEU A 198 10.16 5.00 5.58
C LEU A 198 10.52 6.21 6.46
N LYS A 199 11.47 6.05 7.39
CA LYS A 199 12.01 7.11 8.26
C LYS A 199 12.80 8.19 7.53
N GLU A 200 13.28 7.91 6.32
CA GLU A 200 14.07 8.83 5.50
C GLU A 200 13.29 9.41 4.31
N GLU A 201 12.19 8.78 3.90
CA GLU A 201 11.32 9.24 2.81
C GLU A 201 10.08 10.00 3.30
N ILE A 202 9.35 9.51 4.32
CA ILE A 202 8.06 10.09 4.74
C ILE A 202 8.20 11.55 5.23
N PRO A 203 9.20 11.93 6.07
CA PRO A 203 9.31 13.32 6.54
C PRO A 203 9.51 14.35 5.42
N LEU A 204 10.08 13.94 4.28
CA LEU A 204 10.28 14.80 3.11
C LEU A 204 8.96 15.15 2.41
N LEU A 205 7.89 14.39 2.68
CA LEU A 205 6.55 14.58 2.14
C LEU A 205 5.62 15.36 3.09
N GLU A 206 6.08 15.73 4.30
CA GLU A 206 5.28 16.50 5.26
C GLU A 206 4.58 17.73 4.66
N PRO A 207 5.22 18.59 3.83
CA PRO A 207 4.56 19.76 3.26
C PRO A 207 3.28 19.45 2.48
N TYR A 208 3.18 18.22 1.94
CA TYR A 208 2.02 17.70 1.23
C TYR A 208 1.12 16.84 2.10
N LEU A 209 1.67 15.97 2.96
CA LEU A 209 0.90 15.11 3.85
C LEU A 209 0.06 15.91 4.87
N LYS A 210 0.45 17.15 5.20
CA LYS A 210 -0.37 18.04 6.03
C LYS A 210 -1.57 18.69 5.30
N LEU A 211 -1.71 18.52 3.98
CA LEU A 211 -2.92 18.93 3.26
C LEU A 211 -4.06 17.94 3.55
N PRO A 212 -5.32 18.38 3.76
CA PRO A 212 -6.38 17.51 4.26
C PRO A 212 -6.72 16.35 3.31
N ASN A 213 -6.70 16.60 2.00
CA ASN A 213 -7.04 15.62 0.94
C ASN A 213 -5.85 14.74 0.48
N VAL A 214 -4.74 14.73 1.22
CA VAL A 214 -3.51 13.98 0.87
C VAL A 214 -3.25 12.86 1.86
N HIS A 215 -2.88 11.69 1.34
CA HIS A 215 -2.73 10.41 2.03
C HIS A 215 -1.43 9.69 1.58
N LEU A 216 -1.13 8.53 2.18
CA LEU A 216 0.12 7.81 1.94
C LEU A 216 -0.13 6.39 1.39
N GLY A 217 0.62 5.99 0.38
CA GLY A 217 0.83 4.61 -0.04
C GLY A 217 2.24 4.16 0.35
N ILE A 218 2.38 2.92 0.81
CA ILE A 218 3.68 2.29 1.05
C ILE A 218 3.73 0.91 0.38
N ASP A 219 4.80 0.66 -0.35
CA ASP A 219 4.98 -0.57 -1.14
C ASP A 219 6.09 -1.45 -0.55
N PRO A 220 5.76 -2.59 0.10
CA PRO A 220 6.75 -3.49 0.66
C PRO A 220 7.49 -4.33 -0.39
N GLU A 221 7.03 -4.46 -1.65
CA GLU A 221 7.80 -5.21 -2.68
C GLU A 221 9.20 -4.60 -2.84
N PHE A 222 9.33 -3.30 -2.58
CA PHE A 222 10.56 -2.54 -2.75
C PHE A 222 11.24 -2.16 -1.42
N SER A 223 10.87 -2.80 -0.30
CA SER A 223 11.57 -2.67 0.98
C SER A 223 12.74 -3.66 1.05
N MET A 224 13.89 -3.26 0.50
CA MET A 224 15.03 -4.15 0.29
C MET A 224 16.02 -4.15 1.47
N LYS A 225 15.50 -4.42 2.68
CA LYS A 225 16.28 -4.39 3.93
C LYS A 225 17.43 -5.41 4.00
N ASP A 226 17.40 -6.45 3.17
CA ASP A 226 18.49 -7.43 3.02
C ASP A 226 19.61 -6.95 2.07
N GLY A 227 19.52 -5.73 1.54
CA GLY A 227 20.47 -5.19 0.56
C GLY A 227 20.35 -5.79 -0.84
N SER A 228 19.39 -6.68 -1.10
CA SER A 228 19.18 -7.22 -2.46
C SER A 228 18.58 -6.17 -3.39
N LEU A 229 18.74 -6.34 -4.71
CA LEU A 229 18.33 -5.31 -5.67
C LEU A 229 16.82 -5.31 -5.90
N PRO A 230 16.16 -4.14 -6.00
CA PRO A 230 14.75 -4.02 -6.37
C PRO A 230 14.39 -4.85 -7.61
N GLY A 231 13.30 -5.62 -7.55
CA GLY A 231 12.84 -6.49 -8.63
C GLY A 231 13.68 -7.75 -8.87
N LYS A 232 14.65 -8.07 -7.98
CA LYS A 232 15.31 -9.40 -7.92
C LYS A 232 14.70 -10.32 -6.87
N LYS A 233 14.10 -9.74 -5.82
CA LYS A 233 13.26 -10.39 -4.82
C LYS A 233 12.11 -9.45 -4.48
N ILE A 234 11.08 -10.01 -3.86
CA ILE A 234 10.02 -9.24 -3.18
C ILE A 234 10.55 -8.87 -1.79
N GLY A 235 10.56 -7.59 -1.46
CA GLY A 235 10.96 -7.05 -0.16
C GLY A 235 9.96 -7.30 0.97
N THR A 236 10.17 -6.64 2.12
CA THR A 236 9.34 -6.81 3.32
C THR A 236 9.31 -5.57 4.20
N TYR A 237 8.12 -5.16 4.64
CA TYR A 237 7.95 -4.32 5.83
C TYR A 237 7.52 -5.20 7.01
N ASP A 238 7.90 -4.79 8.22
CA ASP A 238 7.31 -5.30 9.44
C ASP A 238 6.18 -4.36 9.91
N ALA A 239 5.31 -4.85 10.79
CA ALA A 239 4.39 -3.98 11.54
C ALA A 239 5.10 -2.79 12.20
N ALA A 240 6.35 -2.90 12.64
CA ALA A 240 7.15 -1.77 13.14
C ALA A 240 7.34 -0.63 12.11
N ASP A 241 7.44 -0.94 10.81
CA ASP A 241 7.54 0.07 9.74
C ASP A 241 6.19 0.73 9.48
N ILE A 242 5.12 -0.09 9.43
CA ILE A 242 3.74 0.36 9.21
C ILE A 242 3.28 1.23 10.40
N ASN A 243 3.63 0.84 11.62
CA ASN A 243 3.39 1.61 12.83
C ASN A 243 4.12 2.95 12.79
N TYR A 244 5.39 3.01 12.37
CA TYR A 244 6.09 4.29 12.19
C TYR A 244 5.37 5.20 11.17
N ALA A 245 4.92 4.66 10.03
CA ALA A 245 4.16 5.43 9.04
C ALA A 245 2.81 5.92 9.59
N SER A 246 2.11 5.08 10.36
CA SER A 246 0.85 5.41 11.02
C SER A 246 1.03 6.48 12.10
N GLU A 247 2.01 6.31 12.99
CA GLU A 247 2.37 7.26 14.06
C GLU A 247 2.81 8.62 13.47
N PHE A 248 3.52 8.65 12.34
CA PHE A 248 3.84 9.90 11.65
C PHE A 248 2.58 10.61 11.14
N LEU A 249 1.68 9.90 10.45
CA LEU A 249 0.42 10.47 9.95
C LEU A 249 -0.52 10.92 11.08
N GLN A 250 -0.63 10.14 12.15
CA GLN A 250 -1.35 10.47 13.38
C GLN A 250 -0.84 11.78 14.00
N ASN A 251 0.49 11.96 14.08
CA ASN A 251 1.09 13.19 14.59
C ASN A 251 0.78 14.41 13.71
N LEU A 252 0.74 14.27 12.37
CA LEU A 252 0.27 15.37 11.50
C LEU A 252 -1.21 15.70 11.74
N VAL A 253 -2.06 14.69 11.95
CA VAL A 253 -3.49 14.87 12.23
C VAL A 253 -3.72 15.56 13.57
N LYS A 254 -2.98 15.17 14.62
CA LYS A 254 -3.00 15.84 15.93
C LYS A 254 -2.51 17.28 15.81
N THR A 255 -1.34 17.51 15.20
CA THR A 255 -0.66 18.82 15.15
C THR A 255 -1.41 19.86 14.31
N TYR A 256 -1.96 19.46 13.16
CA TYR A 256 -2.62 20.37 12.21
C TYR A 256 -4.16 20.26 12.22
N ASN A 257 -4.74 19.55 13.20
CA ASN A 257 -6.18 19.23 13.32
C ASN A 257 -6.84 18.80 12.00
N LEU A 258 -6.23 17.83 11.32
CA LEU A 258 -6.68 17.37 10.00
C LEU A 258 -7.86 16.38 10.09
N PRO A 259 -8.58 16.14 8.99
CA PRO A 259 -9.33 14.90 8.82
C PRO A 259 -8.39 13.68 8.87
N PRO A 260 -8.88 12.50 9.30
CA PRO A 260 -8.09 11.27 9.36
C PRO A 260 -7.42 10.92 8.02
N LYS A 261 -6.17 10.47 8.12
CA LYS A 261 -5.39 10.00 6.96
C LYS A 261 -5.80 8.60 6.57
N ILE A 262 -5.33 8.18 5.40
CA ILE A 262 -5.41 6.82 4.92
C ILE A 262 -3.97 6.35 4.67
N LEU A 263 -3.65 5.15 5.14
CA LEU A 263 -2.38 4.47 4.90
C LEU A 263 -2.67 3.21 4.09
N VAL A 264 -2.33 3.24 2.80
CA VAL A 264 -2.46 2.08 1.91
C VAL A 264 -1.18 1.25 2.00
N VAL A 265 -1.30 0.02 2.47
CA VAL A 265 -0.20 -0.94 2.55
C VAL A 265 -0.40 -2.00 1.47
N HIS A 266 0.46 -1.98 0.46
CA HIS A 266 0.34 -2.88 -0.69
C HIS A 266 0.80 -4.30 -0.30
N ARG A 267 0.04 -5.33 -0.69
CA ARG A 267 0.33 -6.74 -0.32
C ARG A 267 -0.22 -7.70 -1.37
N PHE A 268 0.64 -8.45 -2.04
CA PHE A 268 0.23 -9.53 -2.94
C PHE A 268 0.87 -10.90 -2.66
N THR A 269 1.80 -10.99 -1.71
CA THR A 269 2.22 -12.25 -1.09
C THR A 269 2.21 -12.12 0.43
N ARG A 270 2.12 -13.25 1.14
CA ARG A 270 2.15 -13.27 2.62
C ARG A 270 3.40 -12.59 3.20
N LYS A 271 4.57 -12.80 2.60
CA LYS A 271 5.86 -12.36 3.16
C LYS A 271 6.11 -10.86 3.06
N MET A 272 5.32 -10.10 2.30
CA MET A 272 5.50 -8.65 2.15
C MET A 272 5.28 -7.87 3.45
N VAL A 273 4.47 -8.40 4.37
CA VAL A 273 4.20 -7.78 5.67
C VAL A 273 4.40 -8.83 6.77
N SER A 274 5.48 -8.69 7.55
CA SER A 274 5.68 -9.51 8.75
C SER A 274 4.92 -8.94 9.95
N ASN A 275 4.50 -9.83 10.85
CA ASN A 275 3.82 -9.51 12.10
C ASN A 275 2.59 -8.60 11.95
N SER A 276 1.78 -8.79 10.90
CA SER A 276 0.62 -7.96 10.56
C SER A 276 -0.39 -7.79 11.72
N GLN A 277 -0.47 -8.74 12.65
CA GLN A 277 -1.27 -8.65 13.88
C GLN A 277 -0.77 -7.62 14.92
N ASN A 278 0.48 -7.13 14.79
CA ASN A 278 1.09 -6.12 15.65
C ASN A 278 0.93 -4.68 15.11
N ILE A 279 0.14 -4.49 14.04
CA ILE A 279 -0.15 -3.16 13.49
C ILE A 279 -1.13 -2.45 14.43
N LYS A 280 -0.72 -1.30 14.99
CA LYS A 280 -1.54 -0.48 15.87
C LYS A 280 -2.58 0.31 15.06
N LEU A 281 -3.81 0.37 15.58
CA LEU A 281 -4.86 1.23 15.04
C LEU A 281 -5.03 2.47 15.92
N ASN A 282 -5.04 3.64 15.31
CA ASN A 282 -5.46 4.91 15.90
C ASN A 282 -6.70 5.42 15.15
N ARG A 283 -7.33 6.50 15.62
CA ARG A 283 -8.58 7.02 15.00
C ARG A 283 -8.29 7.99 13.86
N GLU A 284 -7.06 8.48 13.85
CA GLU A 284 -6.50 9.52 13.03
C GLU A 284 -5.92 8.96 11.71
N VAL A 285 -5.75 7.64 11.59
CA VAL A 285 -5.27 6.93 10.39
C VAL A 285 -6.13 5.69 10.12
N GLN A 286 -6.64 5.59 8.89
CA GLN A 286 -7.36 4.44 8.35
C GLN A 286 -6.38 3.57 7.56
N VAL A 287 -6.01 2.41 8.09
CA VAL A 287 -5.11 1.45 7.43
C VAL A 287 -5.90 0.61 6.42
N VAL A 288 -5.36 0.49 5.21
CA VAL A 288 -5.94 -0.28 4.11
C VAL A 288 -4.93 -1.35 3.68
N MET A 289 -5.25 -2.62 3.91
CA MET A 289 -4.46 -3.73 3.35
C MET A 289 -4.91 -4.00 1.91
N HIS A 290 -4.06 -3.65 0.96
CA HIS A 290 -4.41 -3.52 -0.46
C HIS A 290 -3.84 -4.68 -1.29
N MET A 291 -4.72 -5.49 -1.90
CA MET A 291 -4.37 -6.64 -2.72
C MET A 291 -3.83 -6.23 -4.09
N ASP A 292 -2.51 -6.07 -4.20
CA ASP A 292 -1.79 -5.62 -5.40
C ASP A 292 -1.41 -6.78 -6.35
N GLY A 293 -2.24 -7.82 -6.42
CA GLY A 293 -1.97 -9.01 -7.23
C GLY A 293 -2.55 -8.88 -8.62
N TRP A 294 -1.78 -9.22 -9.66
CA TRP A 294 -2.27 -9.32 -11.04
C TRP A 294 -2.49 -10.77 -11.48
N GLY A 295 -3.37 -10.96 -12.46
CA GLY A 295 -3.64 -12.27 -13.09
C GLY A 295 -5.14 -12.58 -13.22
N PRO A 296 -5.51 -13.82 -13.57
CA PRO A 296 -6.91 -14.20 -13.72
C PRO A 296 -7.70 -14.08 -12.41
N SER A 297 -9.01 -13.86 -12.54
CA SER A 297 -9.91 -13.61 -11.40
C SER A 297 -9.89 -14.69 -10.31
N THR A 298 -9.64 -15.95 -10.66
CA THR A 298 -9.43 -17.06 -9.70
C THR A 298 -8.23 -16.78 -8.79
N LEU A 299 -7.03 -16.63 -9.37
CA LEU A 299 -5.79 -16.35 -8.64
C LEU A 299 -5.92 -15.12 -7.73
N LYS A 300 -6.60 -14.06 -8.21
CA LYS A 300 -6.79 -12.84 -7.42
C LYS A 300 -7.75 -13.04 -6.24
N ARG A 301 -8.84 -13.82 -6.40
CA ARG A 301 -9.73 -14.22 -5.29
C ARG A 301 -9.00 -15.09 -4.27
N ASP A 302 -8.21 -16.07 -4.73
CA ASP A 302 -7.46 -16.97 -3.85
C ASP A 302 -6.32 -16.26 -3.11
N SER A 303 -5.65 -15.30 -3.75
CA SER A 303 -4.63 -14.46 -3.12
C SER A 303 -5.25 -13.48 -2.12
N TYR A 304 -6.39 -12.85 -2.44
CA TYR A 304 -7.14 -12.04 -1.48
C TYR A 304 -7.56 -12.86 -0.25
N LYS A 305 -8.09 -14.06 -0.46
CA LYS A 305 -8.44 -15.01 0.61
C LYS A 305 -7.21 -15.45 1.43
N SER A 306 -6.05 -15.62 0.79
CA SER A 306 -4.86 -16.18 1.43
C SER A 306 -4.00 -15.15 2.15
N TYR A 307 -3.98 -13.89 1.68
CA TYR A 307 -3.08 -12.85 2.18
C TYR A 307 -3.82 -11.66 2.79
N VAL A 308 -5.07 -11.37 2.40
CA VAL A 308 -5.87 -10.30 3.03
C VAL A 308 -6.84 -10.87 4.07
N TYR A 309 -7.76 -11.75 3.67
CA TYR A 309 -8.78 -12.31 4.59
C TYR A 309 -8.18 -13.01 5.82
N LYS A 310 -7.10 -13.78 5.65
CA LYS A 310 -6.43 -14.53 6.74
C LYS A 310 -5.56 -13.67 7.66
N GLU A 311 -5.28 -12.42 7.30
CA GLU A 311 -4.44 -11.51 8.08
C GLU A 311 -5.12 -10.15 8.21
N PRO A 312 -6.15 -10.07 9.08
CA PRO A 312 -6.92 -8.86 9.30
C PRO A 312 -6.09 -7.77 9.97
N VAL A 313 -6.36 -6.52 9.58
CA VAL A 313 -5.70 -5.32 10.12
C VAL A 313 -6.75 -4.25 10.37
N GLN A 314 -7.32 -3.65 9.33
CA GLN A 314 -8.46 -2.71 9.46
C GLN A 314 -9.37 -2.79 8.24
N TYR A 315 -9.17 -1.91 7.25
CA TYR A 315 -9.89 -1.92 5.98
C TYR A 315 -9.11 -2.70 4.91
N THR A 316 -9.78 -3.02 3.80
CA THR A 316 -9.19 -3.77 2.70
C THR A 316 -9.35 -3.07 1.37
N GLY A 317 -8.41 -3.35 0.47
CA GLY A 317 -8.43 -2.86 -0.90
C GLY A 317 -8.09 -3.94 -1.92
N PHE A 318 -8.40 -3.67 -3.19
CA PHE A 318 -8.23 -4.60 -4.29
C PHE A 318 -7.82 -3.87 -5.58
N LYS A 319 -6.75 -4.33 -6.22
CA LYS A 319 -6.27 -3.75 -7.48
C LYS A 319 -6.85 -4.45 -8.70
N LEU A 320 -7.05 -3.69 -9.77
CA LEU A 320 -7.51 -4.14 -11.07
C LEU A 320 -6.50 -3.66 -12.12
N PHE A 321 -5.93 -4.58 -12.90
CA PHE A 321 -4.93 -4.23 -13.91
C PHE A 321 -5.54 -4.41 -15.31
N TYR A 322 -5.77 -3.30 -16.02
CA TYR A 322 -6.40 -3.32 -17.35
C TYR A 322 -5.67 -4.22 -18.36
N LYS A 323 -4.35 -4.35 -18.19
CA LYS A 323 -3.48 -5.12 -19.10
C LYS A 323 -2.92 -6.41 -18.51
N ASN A 324 -2.67 -6.47 -17.20
CA ASN A 324 -2.02 -7.65 -16.61
C ASN A 324 -3.02 -8.75 -16.24
N ASP A 325 -4.24 -8.41 -15.81
CA ASP A 325 -5.23 -9.42 -15.41
C ASP A 325 -5.73 -10.22 -16.63
N ILE A 326 -5.75 -9.58 -17.81
CA ILE A 326 -6.26 -10.16 -19.05
C ILE A 326 -5.22 -10.99 -19.84
N LYS A 327 -3.96 -11.07 -19.40
CA LYS A 327 -2.88 -11.79 -20.12
C LYS A 327 -3.17 -13.27 -20.36
N CYS A 328 -4.02 -13.88 -19.51
CA CYS A 328 -4.43 -15.28 -19.62
C CYS A 328 -5.75 -15.47 -20.41
N GLY A 329 -6.18 -14.48 -21.20
CA GLY A 329 -7.41 -14.55 -22.00
C GLY A 329 -8.70 -14.59 -21.18
N LYS A 330 -8.65 -14.20 -19.90
CA LYS A 330 -9.82 -14.02 -19.02
C LYS A 330 -10.13 -12.53 -18.89
N PRO A 331 -11.41 -12.12 -18.73
CA PRO A 331 -11.74 -10.73 -18.48
C PRO A 331 -11.24 -10.28 -17.10
N ILE A 332 -11.02 -8.97 -16.97
CA ILE A 332 -10.83 -8.30 -15.69
C ILE A 332 -12.07 -8.46 -14.80
N MET A 333 -11.92 -8.44 -13.47
CA MET A 333 -13.06 -8.55 -12.57
C MET A 333 -13.93 -7.29 -12.62
N THR A 334 -15.25 -7.47 -12.76
CA THR A 334 -16.21 -6.35 -12.70
C THR A 334 -16.43 -5.89 -11.25
N PRO A 335 -16.93 -4.65 -11.01
CA PRO A 335 -17.28 -4.18 -9.67
C PRO A 335 -18.15 -5.17 -8.90
N SER A 336 -19.21 -5.70 -9.51
CA SER A 336 -20.10 -6.71 -8.92
C SER A 336 -19.37 -7.99 -8.53
N GLN A 337 -18.35 -8.41 -9.28
CA GLN A 337 -17.53 -9.58 -8.92
C GLN A 337 -16.58 -9.29 -7.76
N VAL A 338 -15.98 -8.09 -7.70
CA VAL A 338 -15.12 -7.65 -6.59
C VAL A 338 -15.95 -7.48 -5.30
N LEU A 339 -17.21 -7.05 -5.40
CA LEU A 339 -18.17 -7.00 -4.29
C LEU A 339 -18.56 -8.37 -3.71
N THR A 340 -18.21 -9.49 -4.37
CA THR A 340 -18.34 -10.85 -3.80
C THR A 340 -17.18 -11.28 -2.90
N LEU A 341 -16.12 -10.45 -2.80
CA LEU A 341 -15.01 -10.71 -1.90
C LEU A 341 -15.41 -10.42 -0.44
N TYR A 342 -14.85 -11.20 0.50
CA TYR A 342 -15.08 -11.01 1.92
C TYR A 342 -13.75 -10.85 2.69
N PRO A 343 -13.57 -9.79 3.52
CA PRO A 343 -14.44 -8.62 3.63
C PRO A 343 -14.52 -7.86 2.28
N GLN A 344 -15.53 -7.02 2.09
CA GLN A 344 -15.67 -6.26 0.84
C GLN A 344 -14.60 -5.15 0.73
N PRO A 345 -13.87 -5.05 -0.39
CA PRO A 345 -12.91 -3.97 -0.60
C PRO A 345 -13.57 -2.59 -0.64
N LEU A 346 -12.98 -1.65 0.11
CA LEU A 346 -13.40 -0.23 0.16
C LEU A 346 -12.42 0.71 -0.55
N TYR A 347 -11.24 0.21 -0.92
CA TYR A 347 -10.25 0.92 -1.72
C TYR A 347 -9.94 0.12 -2.99
N ILE A 348 -10.31 0.64 -4.14
CA ILE A 348 -10.10 0.01 -5.45
C ILE A 348 -9.05 0.81 -6.21
N GLN A 349 -8.03 0.14 -6.72
CA GLN A 349 -6.97 0.78 -7.51
C GLN A 349 -6.93 0.22 -8.92
N TYR A 350 -6.79 1.08 -9.93
CA TYR A 350 -6.66 0.70 -11.33
C TYR A 350 -5.25 1.02 -11.86
N GLN A 351 -4.64 0.08 -12.59
CA GLN A 351 -3.32 0.20 -13.22
C GLN A 351 -3.30 -0.27 -14.70
#